data_AF-V7ER39-F1
#
_entry.id   AF-V7ER39-F1
#
_cell.length_a   1.000
_cell.length_b   1.000
_cell.length_c   1.000
_cell.angle_alpha   90.00
_cell.angle_beta   90.00
_cell.angle_gamma   90.00
#
_symmetry.space_group_name_H-M   'P 1'
#
loop_
_entity.id
_entity.type
_entity.pdbx_description
1 polymer ?
#
loop_
_entity_poly.entity_id
_entity_poly.type
_entity_poly.pdbx_seq_one_letter_code
_entity_poly.pdbx_strand_id
1 'polypeptide(L)'
;MLFKRPVQRYGKTPEPVTPYQKASQLWDERIGTARVQAKNWRFMAFGCLALTTGLSGGLLWQSMQGRVVPYVVEVDRFGEAHAVAPAVQNYQPDDAQIAWHLSRFIQNVPHPPA
;
A
#
# COMPACT_ATOMS: atom_id res chain seq x y z
N MET A 1 -57.72 52.56 2.24
CA MET A 1 -56.60 51.77 1.72
C MET A 1 -55.30 52.43 2.14
N LEU A 2 -54.50 51.78 2.99
CA LEU A 2 -53.29 52.38 3.56
C LEU A 2 -52.08 52.00 2.68
N PHE A 3 -51.62 52.92 1.85
CA PHE A 3 -50.45 52.71 1.01
C PHE A 3 -49.18 52.74 1.88
N LYS A 4 -48.61 51.58 2.21
CA LYS A 4 -47.32 51.48 2.88
C LYS A 4 -46.20 51.59 1.85
N ARG A 5 -45.40 52.65 1.93
CA ARG A 5 -44.19 52.81 1.10
C ARG A 5 -43.15 51.73 1.48
N PRO A 6 -42.56 51.01 0.51
CA PRO A 6 -41.43 50.13 0.77
C PRO A 6 -40.23 50.98 1.20
N VAL A 7 -39.70 50.70 2.39
CA VAL A 7 -38.46 51.31 2.88
C VAL A 7 -37.32 50.76 2.02
N GLN A 8 -36.79 51.59 1.13
CA GLN A 8 -35.56 51.29 0.39
C GLN A 8 -34.42 51.21 1.40
N ARG A 9 -34.12 49.99 1.87
CA ARG A 9 -32.82 49.71 2.51
C ARG A 9 -31.79 49.83 1.40
N TYR A 10 -31.13 50.98 1.32
CA TYR A 10 -29.85 51.07 0.63
C TYR A 10 -28.95 50.02 1.30
N GLY A 11 -28.69 48.93 0.57
CA GLY A 11 -27.78 47.89 1.01
C GLY A 11 -26.47 48.55 1.44
N LYS A 12 -25.87 48.04 2.52
CA LYS A 12 -24.58 48.51 3.07
C LYS A 12 -23.64 48.82 1.91
N THR A 13 -23.50 50.10 1.59
CA THR A 13 -22.61 50.53 0.53
C THR A 13 -21.22 50.28 1.08
N PRO A 14 -20.37 49.49 0.40
CA PRO A 14 -19.01 49.26 0.86
C PRO A 14 -18.31 50.61 1.07
N GLU A 15 -17.49 50.72 2.11
CA GLU A 15 -16.73 51.94 2.33
C GLU A 15 -15.93 52.30 1.07
N PRO A 16 -15.94 53.58 0.66
CA PRO A 16 -15.25 54.01 -0.54
C PRO A 16 -13.73 53.79 -0.40
N VAL A 17 -13.21 52.85 -1.18
CA VAL A 17 -11.79 52.51 -1.20
C VAL A 17 -11.02 53.61 -1.93
N THR A 18 -10.03 54.20 -1.26
CA THR A 18 -9.21 55.26 -1.86
C THR A 18 -8.29 54.68 -2.94
N PRO A 19 -7.85 55.48 -3.93
CA PRO A 19 -6.89 55.03 -4.94
C PRO A 19 -5.59 54.47 -4.32
N TYR A 20 -5.16 55.04 -3.20
CA TYR A 20 -4.00 54.53 -2.44
C TYR A 20 -4.23 53.13 -1.87
N GLN A 21 -5.41 52.85 -1.33
CA GLN A 21 -5.76 51.52 -0.82
C GLN A 21 -5.86 50.48 -1.94
N LYS A 22 -6.32 50.86 -3.15
CA LYS A 22 -6.29 49.96 -4.31
C LYS A 22 -4.86 49.62 -4.73
N ALA A 23 -3.94 50.59 -4.69
CA ALA A 23 -2.54 50.36 -5.04
C ALA A 23 -1.85 49.40 -4.05
N SER A 24 -2.13 49.52 -2.75
CA SER A 24 -1.59 48.59 -1.75
C SER A 24 -2.14 47.17 -1.94
N GLN A 25 -3.43 47.02 -2.24
CA GLN A 25 -4.04 45.71 -2.52
C GLN A 25 -3.40 45.02 -3.72
N LEU A 26 -3.19 45.74 -4.84
CA LEU A 26 -2.54 45.19 -6.03
C LEU A 26 -1.10 44.72 -5.78
N TRP A 27 -0.37 45.45 -4.92
CA TRP A 27 0.98 45.06 -4.52
C TRP A 27 0.97 43.79 -3.65
N ASP A 28 0.11 43.75 -2.65
CA ASP A 28 -0.06 42.59 -1.76
C ASP A 28 -0.51 41.36 -2.55
N GLU A 29 -1.38 41.54 -3.54
CA GLU A 29 -1.84 40.44 -4.39
C GLU A 29 -0.70 39.92 -5.27
N ARG A 30 0.10 40.79 -5.91
CA ARG A 30 1.26 40.35 -6.70
C ARG A 30 2.32 39.61 -5.87
N ILE A 31 2.66 40.11 -4.68
CA ILE A 31 3.73 39.54 -3.86
C ILE A 31 3.23 38.37 -3.01
N GLY A 32 2.00 38.46 -2.50
CA GLY A 32 1.39 37.49 -1.61
C GLY A 32 0.99 36.20 -2.32
N THR A 33 0.41 36.29 -3.53
CA THR A 33 -0.04 35.12 -4.29
C THR A 33 1.11 34.16 -4.60
N ALA A 34 2.26 34.69 -5.03
CA ALA A 34 3.45 33.89 -5.34
C ALA A 34 3.95 33.10 -4.11
N ARG A 35 3.96 33.70 -2.92
CA ARG A 35 4.38 33.01 -1.68
C ARG A 35 3.40 31.92 -1.26
N VAL A 36 2.09 32.19 -1.35
CA VAL A 36 1.05 31.21 -1.02
C VAL A 36 1.10 30.04 -1.99
N GLN A 37 1.28 30.31 -3.29
CA GLN A 37 1.41 29.27 -4.31
C GLN A 37 2.64 28.39 -4.08
N ALA A 38 3.79 28.98 -3.75
CA ALA A 38 5.00 28.24 -3.40
C ALA A 38 4.79 27.35 -2.16
N LYS A 39 4.10 27.87 -1.12
CA LYS A 39 3.76 27.08 0.07
C LYS A 39 2.85 25.89 -0.28
N ASN A 40 1.80 26.13 -1.06
CA ASN A 40 0.87 25.07 -1.48
C ASN A 40 1.57 24.02 -2.34
N TRP A 41 2.50 24.42 -3.20
CA TRP A 41 3.33 23.50 -3.97
C TRP A 41 4.21 22.61 -3.10
N ARG A 42 4.77 23.15 -2.02
CA ARG A 42 5.54 22.35 -1.05
C ARG A 42 4.66 21.32 -0.37
N PHE A 43 3.44 21.70 0.03
CA PHE A 43 2.48 20.75 0.61
C PHE A 43 2.06 19.66 -0.37
N MET A 44 1.81 20.00 -1.64
CA MET A 44 1.53 19.01 -2.69
C MET A 44 2.70 18.03 -2.86
N ALA A 45 3.93 18.55 -2.93
CA ALA A 45 5.13 17.72 -3.06
C ALA A 45 5.29 16.75 -1.87
N PHE A 46 5.13 17.24 -0.64
CA PHE A 46 5.18 16.39 0.55
C PHE A 46 4.03 15.38 0.60
N GLY A 47 2.84 15.77 0.16
CA GLY A 47 1.69 14.87 0.06
C GLY A 47 1.96 13.72 -0.92
N CYS A 48 2.46 14.02 -2.11
CA CYS A 48 2.84 13.00 -3.10
C CYS A 48 3.95 12.09 -2.56
N LEU A 49 4.99 12.64 -1.93
CA LEU A 49 6.09 11.87 -1.36
C LEU A 49 5.60 10.92 -0.25
N ALA A 50 4.75 11.39 0.65
CA ALA A 50 4.15 10.57 1.69
C ALA A 50 3.29 9.45 1.10
N LEU A 51 2.49 9.76 0.06
CA LEU A 51 1.64 8.79 -0.62
C LEU A 51 2.46 7.69 -1.31
N THR A 52 3.51 8.08 -2.06
CA THR A 52 4.42 7.11 -2.70
C THR A 52 5.14 6.26 -1.66
N THR A 53 5.66 6.88 -0.59
CA THR A 53 6.36 6.14 0.47
C THR A 53 5.43 5.15 1.18
N GLY A 54 4.19 5.57 1.47
CA GLY A 54 3.17 4.71 2.08
C GLY A 54 2.79 3.53 1.17
N LEU A 55 2.56 3.77 -0.12
CA LEU A 55 2.27 2.71 -1.09
C LEU A 55 3.44 1.74 -1.24
N SER A 56 4.66 2.24 -1.43
CA SER A 56 5.86 1.41 -1.53
C SER A 56 6.08 0.59 -0.26
N GLY A 57 5.94 1.20 0.92
CA GLY A 57 6.04 0.50 2.20
C GLY A 57 4.97 -0.59 2.37
N GLY A 58 3.72 -0.29 2.01
CA GLY A 58 2.62 -1.27 2.04
C GLY A 58 2.85 -2.43 1.07
N LEU A 59 3.33 -2.15 -0.14
CA LEU A 59 3.71 -3.16 -1.13
C LEU A 59 4.86 -4.05 -0.64
N LEU A 60 5.88 -3.47 -0.02
CA LEU A 60 6.99 -4.23 0.57
C LEU A 60 6.48 -5.14 1.69
N TRP A 61 5.64 -4.63 2.59
CA TRP A 61 5.02 -5.38 3.67
C TRP A 61 4.20 -6.57 3.11
N GLN A 62 3.33 -6.29 2.14
CA GLN A 62 2.54 -7.32 1.45
C GLN A 62 3.41 -8.36 0.76
N SER A 63 4.50 -7.93 0.11
CA SER A 63 5.44 -8.83 -0.57
C SER A 63 6.15 -9.76 0.43
N MET A 64 6.47 -9.29 1.64
CA MET A 64 7.05 -10.12 2.69
C MET A 64 6.05 -11.14 3.27
N GLN A 65 4.75 -10.89 3.16
CA GLN A 65 3.69 -11.85 3.49
C GLN A 65 3.39 -12.85 2.37
N GLY A 66 4.02 -12.72 1.20
CA GLY A 66 3.84 -13.62 0.06
C GLY A 66 4.15 -15.07 0.45
N ARG A 67 3.11 -15.85 0.70
CA ARG A 67 3.18 -17.29 0.94
C ARG A 67 3.62 -17.96 -0.36
N VAL A 68 4.92 -18.22 -0.49
CA VAL A 68 5.44 -19.15 -1.50
C VAL A 68 4.91 -20.53 -1.11
N VAL A 69 4.03 -21.12 -1.91
CA VAL A 69 3.61 -22.51 -1.77
C VAL A 69 4.60 -23.35 -2.58
N PRO A 70 5.59 -24.02 -1.95
CA PRO A 70 6.50 -24.89 -2.70
C PRO A 70 5.73 -26.13 -3.18
N TYR A 71 5.74 -26.36 -4.49
CA TYR A 71 5.27 -27.60 -5.10
C TYR A 71 6.46 -28.53 -5.25
N VAL A 72 6.41 -29.69 -4.59
CA VAL A 72 7.38 -30.77 -4.81
C VAL A 72 6.76 -31.72 -5.81
N VAL A 73 7.45 -31.93 -6.94
CA VAL A 73 7.07 -32.93 -7.93
C VAL A 73 8.05 -34.09 -7.77
N GLU A 74 7.54 -35.24 -7.33
CA GLU A 74 8.32 -36.48 -7.36
C GLU A 74 8.39 -36.97 -8.80
N VAL A 75 9.60 -37.08 -9.33
CA VAL A 75 9.85 -37.63 -10.67
C VAL A 75 10.50 -38.99 -10.50
N ASP A 76 9.82 -40.05 -10.94
CA ASP A 76 10.39 -41.41 -10.95
C ASP A 76 11.47 -41.52 -12.04
N ARG A 77 12.33 -42.54 -11.95
CA ARG A 77 13.46 -42.81 -12.86
C ARG A 77 13.05 -42.97 -14.33
N PHE A 78 11.75 -43.15 -14.58
CA PHE A 78 11.12 -43.26 -15.91
C PHE A 78 10.39 -41.99 -16.37
N GLY A 79 10.44 -40.89 -15.60
CA GLY A 79 9.89 -39.59 -16.00
C GLY A 79 8.37 -39.44 -15.84
N GLU A 80 7.67 -40.39 -15.21
CA GLU A 80 6.24 -40.23 -14.90
C GLU A 80 6.06 -39.34 -13.66
N ALA A 81 5.17 -38.35 -13.78
CA ALA A 81 4.81 -37.43 -12.72
C ALA A 81 3.83 -38.12 -11.75
N HIS A 82 4.31 -38.53 -10.58
CA HIS A 82 3.44 -38.98 -9.50
C HIS A 82 2.87 -37.77 -8.73
N ALA A 83 1.67 -37.97 -8.16
CA ALA A 83 0.76 -36.93 -7.69
C ALA A 83 1.42 -35.76 -6.91
N VAL A 84 1.13 -34.54 -7.37
CA VAL A 84 1.57 -33.29 -6.74
C VAL A 84 0.86 -33.13 -5.39
N ALA A 85 1.57 -33.37 -4.30
CA ALA A 85 1.12 -33.03 -2.95
C ALA A 85 1.78 -31.71 -2.49
N PRO A 86 1.06 -30.82 -1.79
CA PRO A 86 1.68 -29.66 -1.15
C PRO A 86 2.82 -30.11 -0.24
N ALA A 87 4.00 -29.49 -0.33
CA ALA A 87 5.11 -29.86 0.54
C ALA A 87 4.69 -29.67 2.00
N VAL A 88 4.57 -30.78 2.74
CA VAL A 88 4.15 -30.77 4.14
C VAL A 88 5.28 -30.15 4.96
N GLN A 89 5.24 -28.83 5.20
CA GLN A 89 6.30 -28.13 5.94
C GLN A 89 6.39 -28.52 7.42
N ASN A 90 5.37 -29.20 7.98
CA ASN A 90 5.29 -29.54 9.40
C ASN A 90 4.93 -31.02 9.61
N TYR A 91 5.61 -31.94 8.93
CA TYR A 91 5.42 -33.36 9.17
C TYR A 91 6.10 -33.78 10.49
N GLN A 92 5.30 -34.04 11.52
CA GLN A 92 5.74 -34.76 12.72
C GLN A 92 5.31 -36.22 12.57
N PRO A 93 6.22 -37.14 12.21
CA PRO A 93 5.88 -38.56 12.12
C PRO A 93 5.58 -39.13 13.50
N ASP A 94 4.57 -39.99 13.56
CA ASP A 94 4.27 -40.81 14.73
C ASP A 94 5.28 -41.98 14.85
N ASP A 95 5.54 -42.47 16.06
CA ASP A 95 6.55 -43.51 16.33
C ASP A 95 6.30 -44.78 15.50
N ALA A 96 5.03 -45.11 15.25
CA ALA A 96 4.66 -46.23 14.38
C ALA A 96 5.09 -46.02 12.91
N GLN A 97 4.99 -44.78 12.42
CA GLN A 97 5.43 -44.43 11.06
C GLN A 97 6.97 -44.48 10.96
N ILE A 98 7.68 -43.99 11.98
CA ILE A 98 9.15 -44.06 12.06
C ILE A 98 9.60 -45.52 12.05
N ALA A 99 9.01 -46.37 12.90
CA ALA A 99 9.36 -47.79 12.99
C ALA A 99 9.12 -48.52 11.67
N TRP A 100 8.00 -48.25 11.00
CA TRP A 100 7.69 -48.85 9.71
C TRP A 100 8.71 -48.44 8.64
N HIS A 101 9.02 -47.14 8.52
CA HIS A 101 10.00 -46.64 7.55
C HIS A 101 11.42 -47.15 7.84
N LEU A 102 11.83 -47.21 9.11
CA LEU A 102 13.14 -47.70 9.52
C LEU A 102 13.32 -49.19 9.22
N SER A 103 12.29 -50.01 9.49
CA SER A 103 12.35 -51.46 9.21
C SER A 103 12.54 -51.74 7.72
N ARG A 104 11.85 -50.97 6.86
CA ARG A 104 11.94 -51.10 5.42
C ARG A 104 13.27 -50.60 4.87
N PHE A 105 13.83 -49.54 5.47
CA PHE A 105 15.17 -49.07 5.13
C PHE A 105 16.22 -50.15 5.40
N ILE A 106 16.20 -50.75 6.59
CA ILE A 106 17.15 -51.82 6.98
C ILE A 106 17.05 -53.01 6.03
N GLN A 107 15.83 -53.42 5.65
CA GLN A 107 15.62 -54.53 4.71
C GLN A 107 16.16 -54.23 3.30
N ASN A 108 16.17 -52.97 2.89
CA ASN A 108 16.58 -52.56 1.55
C ASN A 108 18.07 -52.23 1.44
N VAL A 109 18.83 -52.20 2.54
CA VAL A 109 20.29 -52.02 2.50
C VAL A 109 20.94 -53.34 2.09
N PRO A 110 21.56 -53.45 0.90
CA PRO A 110 22.25 -54.66 0.51
C PRO A 110 23.48 -54.87 1.40
N HIS A 111 23.66 -56.08 1.91
CA HIS A 111 24.89 -56.43 2.61
C HIS A 111 26.10 -56.32 1.65
N PRO A 112 27.21 -55.69 2.06
CA PRO A 112 28.42 -55.67 1.25
C PRO A 112 28.96 -57.11 1.10
N PRO A 113 29.45 -57.50 -0.09
CA PRO A 113 30.05 -58.81 -0.29
C PRO A 113 31.33 -58.93 0.54
N ALA A 114 31.48 -60.07 1.22
CA ALA A 114 32.66 -60.45 2.00
C ALA A 114 33.84 -60.86 1.12
#